data_AF-A0A1I6SNC3-F1
#
_entry.id   AF-A0A1I6SNC3-F1
#
_cell.length_a   1.000
_cell.length_b   1.000
_cell.length_c   1.000
_cell.angle_alpha   90.00
_cell.angle_beta   90.00
_cell.angle_gamma   90.00
#
_symmetry.space_group_name_H-M   'P 1'
#
loop_
_entity.id
_entity.type
_entity.pdbx_description
1 polymer ?
#
loop_
_entity_poly.entity_id
_entity_poly.type
_entity_poly.pdbx_seq_one_letter_code
_entity_poly.pdbx_strand_id
1 'polypeptide(L)'
;MAGDIMGSYGVATLLLCALFLRRSDRTILIGAAVALAILAMTVAPAVAALLGGDLGRLGSAPSEATTVVYASGDPSWLAAAGTRLTTWSFVTAAGGLLSFPAHLMMLLGFWAARRRILERPREFLPLLRRTAVVGVTLGWLTGLPSALAHVGLWTVPADAVAEGGALALLQESTGWLGGLGYVALFTLLAHRIAARPAGPGRAARALAALGKRSLSGYLAHSLLFAPLLAAWGLGLGAHLGSATMALFAVGVWLVTVVAADALERRGLPGPADALLRRLVYGRGRPAARPGQGSTV
;
A
#
# COMPACT_ATOMS: atom_id res chain seq x y z
N MET A 1 -8.16 -8.71 -2.37
CA MET A 1 -9.28 -7.75 -2.44
C MET A 1 -9.10 -6.83 -3.66
N ALA A 2 -9.94 -6.95 -4.70
CA ALA A 2 -10.11 -5.92 -5.72
C ALA A 2 -11.08 -4.87 -5.16
N GLY A 3 -10.51 -4.00 -4.34
CA GLY A 3 -11.12 -2.74 -3.97
C GLY A 3 -10.12 -1.66 -4.31
N ASP A 4 -10.60 -0.56 -4.86
CA ASP A 4 -9.81 0.65 -4.91
C ASP A 4 -9.46 1.06 -3.47
N ILE A 5 -8.17 1.06 -3.13
CA ILE A 5 -7.68 1.47 -1.81
C ILE A 5 -7.93 2.95 -1.53
N MET A 6 -8.13 3.77 -2.56
CA MET A 6 -8.35 5.21 -2.40
C MET A 6 -9.67 5.51 -1.72
N GLY A 7 -10.73 4.74 -2.02
CA GLY A 7 -12.04 4.91 -1.40
C GLY A 7 -11.97 4.63 0.10
N SER A 8 -11.49 3.44 0.46
CA SER A 8 -11.37 3.02 1.86
C SER A 8 -10.42 3.92 2.66
N TYR A 9 -9.26 4.28 2.11
CA TYR A 9 -8.32 5.18 2.79
C TYR A 9 -8.85 6.61 2.87
N GLY A 10 -9.64 7.07 1.90
CA GLY A 10 -10.33 8.36 1.96
C GLY A 10 -11.29 8.42 3.15
N VAL A 11 -12.16 7.41 3.30
CA VAL A 11 -13.09 7.28 4.43
C VAL A 11 -12.32 7.19 5.76
N ALA A 12 -11.33 6.30 5.85
CA ALA A 12 -10.51 6.14 7.05
C ALA A 12 -9.79 7.44 7.43
N THR A 13 -9.27 8.19 6.45
CA THR A 13 -8.58 9.46 6.70
C THR A 13 -9.54 10.50 7.24
N LEU A 14 -10.74 10.64 6.65
CA LEU A 14 -11.75 11.58 7.15
C LEU A 14 -12.17 11.24 8.59
N LEU A 15 -12.43 9.96 8.86
CA LEU A 15 -12.77 9.48 10.19
C LEU A 15 -11.66 9.75 11.22
N LEU A 16 -10.43 9.31 10.92
CA LEU A 16 -9.30 9.48 11.84
C LEU A 16 -8.94 10.95 12.04
N CYS A 17 -9.01 11.78 10.98
CA CYS A 17 -8.86 13.23 11.12
C CYS A 17 -9.92 13.81 12.06
N ALA A 18 -11.20 13.46 11.87
CA ALA A 18 -12.28 13.95 12.72
C ALA A 18 -12.07 13.58 14.20
N LEU A 19 -11.60 12.37 14.47
CA LEU A 19 -11.40 11.86 15.83
C LEU A 19 -10.09 12.36 16.48
N PHE A 20 -8.98 12.43 15.74
CA PHE A 20 -7.63 12.57 16.29
C PHE A 20 -6.86 13.82 15.89
N LEU A 21 -7.27 14.57 14.85
CA LEU A 21 -6.47 15.68 14.29
C LEU A 21 -6.06 16.71 15.35
N ARG A 22 -6.96 17.03 16.29
CA ARG A 22 -6.74 18.01 17.37
C ARG A 22 -6.39 17.39 18.72
N ARG A 23 -6.18 16.07 18.78
CA ARG A 23 -5.88 15.36 20.03
C ARG A 23 -4.38 15.32 20.31
N SER A 24 -4.00 15.02 21.55
CA SER A 24 -2.59 14.92 21.96
C SER A 24 -1.91 13.68 21.37
N ASP A 25 -0.58 13.69 21.32
CA ASP A 25 0.22 12.51 20.90
C ASP A 25 -0.14 11.27 21.73
N ARG A 26 -0.42 11.44 23.03
CA ARG A 26 -0.83 10.35 23.92
C ARG A 26 -2.12 9.71 23.44
N THR A 27 -3.13 10.50 23.07
CA THR A 27 -4.41 9.97 22.56
C THR A 27 -4.23 9.23 21.25
N ILE A 28 -3.39 9.73 20.33
CA ILE A 28 -3.07 9.06 19.06
C ILE A 28 -2.41 7.70 19.32
N LEU A 29 -1.42 7.65 20.21
CA LEU A 29 -0.72 6.42 20.55
C LEU A 29 -1.62 5.41 21.29
N ILE A 30 -2.57 5.86 22.10
CA ILE A 30 -3.60 4.99 22.68
C ILE A 30 -4.48 4.41 21.58
N GLY A 31 -4.95 5.23 20.63
CA GLY A 31 -5.72 4.73 19.49
C GLY A 31 -4.94 3.71 18.66
N ALA A 32 -3.66 3.97 18.41
CA ALA A 32 -2.76 3.02 17.76
C ALA A 32 -2.61 1.73 18.59
N ALA A 33 -2.42 1.83 19.90
CA ALA A 33 -2.32 0.66 20.78
C ALA A 33 -3.62 -0.18 20.78
N VAL A 34 -4.80 0.44 20.75
CA VAL A 34 -6.09 -0.25 20.61
C VAL A 34 -6.18 -0.98 19.26
N ALA A 35 -5.84 -0.30 18.16
CA ALA A 35 -5.83 -0.92 16.84
C ALA A 35 -4.82 -2.09 16.75
N LEU A 36 -3.66 -1.95 17.39
CA LEU A 36 -2.67 -3.01 17.52
C LEU A 36 -3.18 -4.18 18.37
N ALA A 37 -3.88 -3.91 19.48
CA ALA A 37 -4.46 -4.95 20.31
C ALA A 37 -5.53 -5.75 19.55
N ILE A 38 -6.39 -5.07 18.78
CA ILE A 38 -7.37 -5.72 17.91
C ILE A 38 -6.68 -6.60 16.87
N LEU A 39 -5.64 -6.09 16.20
CA LEU A 39 -4.84 -6.89 15.27
C LEU A 39 -4.17 -8.09 15.96
N ALA A 40 -3.64 -7.91 17.17
CA ALA A 40 -3.04 -9.00 17.93
C ALA A 40 -4.08 -10.09 18.25
N MET A 41 -5.31 -9.71 18.60
CA MET A 41 -6.40 -10.66 18.82
C MET A 41 -6.77 -11.43 17.56
N THR A 42 -6.78 -10.80 16.38
CA THR A 42 -7.07 -11.50 15.12
C THR A 42 -5.94 -12.47 14.70
N VAL A 43 -4.71 -12.19 15.12
CA VAL A 43 -3.52 -12.99 14.77
C VAL A 43 -3.18 -14.05 15.81
N ALA A 44 -3.63 -13.89 17.06
CA ALA A 44 -3.34 -14.80 18.16
C ALA A 44 -3.66 -16.28 17.84
N PRO A 45 -4.78 -16.64 17.17
CA PRO A 45 -5.03 -18.02 16.78
C PRO A 45 -3.95 -18.59 15.86
N ALA A 46 -3.44 -17.79 14.92
CA ALA A 46 -2.41 -18.21 13.97
C ALA A 46 -1.05 -18.39 14.64
N VAL A 47 -0.72 -17.53 15.61
CA VAL A 47 0.46 -17.70 16.46
C VAL A 47 0.35 -18.97 17.31
N ALA A 48 -0.83 -19.24 17.88
CA ALA A 48 -1.08 -20.46 18.65
C ALA A 48 -0.96 -21.72 17.79
N ALA A 49 -1.49 -21.70 16.56
CA ALA A 49 -1.34 -22.78 15.58
C ALA A 49 0.14 -23.05 15.26
N LEU A 50 0.92 -21.98 15.03
CA LEU A 50 2.36 -22.08 14.78
C LEU A 50 3.13 -22.66 15.98
N LEU A 51 2.89 -22.15 17.19
CA LEU A 51 3.57 -22.62 18.41
C LEU A 51 3.16 -24.03 18.82
N GLY A 52 1.91 -24.43 18.53
CA GLY A 52 1.38 -25.76 18.77
C GLY A 52 1.78 -26.79 17.72
N GLY A 53 2.40 -26.38 16.61
CA GLY A 53 2.78 -27.27 15.50
C GLY A 53 1.60 -27.77 14.66
N ASP A 54 0.41 -27.17 14.82
CA ASP A 54 -0.82 -27.54 14.11
C ASP A 54 -1.28 -26.40 13.21
N LEU A 55 -0.57 -26.23 12.09
CA LEU A 55 -0.87 -25.18 11.10
C LEU A 55 -2.19 -25.40 10.35
N GLY A 56 -2.70 -26.65 10.32
CA GLY A 56 -3.98 -27.00 9.69
C GLY A 56 -5.20 -26.72 10.56
N ARG A 57 -5.00 -26.28 11.82
CA ARG A 57 -6.08 -25.91 12.74
C ARG A 57 -6.94 -24.74 12.26
N LEU A 58 -6.39 -23.93 11.36
CA LEU A 58 -7.01 -22.73 10.80
C LEU A 58 -7.03 -22.83 9.27
N GLY A 59 -7.94 -22.06 8.68
CA GLY A 59 -8.21 -22.10 7.25
C GLY A 59 -9.42 -22.98 6.94
N SER A 60 -10.00 -22.72 5.78
CA SER A 60 -11.00 -23.59 5.17
C SER A 60 -10.35 -24.41 4.04
N ALA A 61 -11.02 -25.50 3.66
CA ALA A 61 -10.61 -26.29 2.51
C ALA A 61 -10.35 -25.36 1.31
N PRO A 62 -9.25 -25.58 0.54
CA PRO A 62 -8.87 -24.70 -0.55
C PRO A 62 -10.05 -24.50 -1.51
N SER A 63 -10.58 -23.29 -1.56
CA SER A 63 -11.52 -22.91 -2.60
C SER A 63 -10.72 -22.49 -3.84
N GLU A 64 -11.25 -22.74 -5.04
CA GLU A 64 -10.64 -22.22 -6.26
C GLU A 64 -10.47 -20.71 -6.15
N ALA A 65 -9.31 -20.20 -6.59
CA ALA A 65 -9.01 -18.79 -6.62
C ALA A 65 -10.12 -18.04 -7.38
N THR A 66 -11.01 -17.38 -6.63
CA THR A 66 -12.24 -16.87 -7.22
C THR A 66 -11.99 -15.55 -7.93
N THR A 67 -12.19 -15.56 -9.24
CA THR A 67 -12.25 -14.32 -10.05
C THR A 67 -13.62 -13.63 -9.91
N VAL A 68 -14.59 -14.30 -9.26
CA VAL A 68 -16.01 -13.90 -9.20
C VAL A 68 -16.17 -12.56 -8.49
N VAL A 69 -15.52 -12.37 -7.34
CA VAL A 69 -15.62 -11.12 -6.57
C VAL A 69 -14.98 -9.93 -7.31
N TYR A 70 -14.13 -10.20 -8.31
CA TYR A 70 -13.38 -9.18 -9.05
C TYR A 70 -13.86 -9.03 -10.50
N ALA A 71 -14.77 -9.92 -10.92
CA ALA A 71 -15.27 -10.11 -12.27
C ALA A 71 -14.18 -9.99 -13.34
N SER A 72 -12.96 -10.46 -13.05
CA SER A 72 -11.85 -10.40 -13.99
C SER A 72 -11.96 -11.44 -15.10
N GLY A 73 -12.66 -12.54 -14.83
CA GLY A 73 -13.01 -13.57 -15.82
C GLY A 73 -14.31 -13.32 -16.57
N ASP A 74 -15.04 -12.25 -16.25
CA ASP A 74 -16.32 -11.94 -16.91
C ASP A 74 -16.05 -11.24 -18.27
N PRO A 75 -16.56 -11.80 -19.39
CA PRO A 75 -16.39 -11.20 -20.71
C PRO A 75 -17.28 -9.96 -20.92
N SER A 76 -18.34 -9.79 -20.12
CA SER A 76 -19.21 -8.62 -20.21
C SER A 76 -18.63 -7.49 -19.38
N TRP A 77 -18.16 -6.43 -20.05
CA TRP A 77 -17.66 -5.23 -19.38
C TRP A 77 -18.70 -4.64 -18.40
N LEU A 78 -19.98 -4.64 -18.78
CA LEU A 78 -21.03 -4.04 -17.95
C LEU A 78 -21.32 -4.88 -16.70
N ALA A 79 -21.35 -6.20 -16.83
CA ALA A 79 -21.51 -7.10 -15.68
C ALA A 79 -20.29 -7.00 -14.75
N ALA A 80 -19.09 -6.96 -15.33
CA ALA A 80 -17.86 -6.75 -14.57
C ALA A 80 -17.83 -5.42 -13.82
N ALA A 81 -18.30 -4.34 -14.46
CA ALA A 81 -18.44 -3.04 -13.83
C ALA A 81 -19.46 -3.05 -12.68
N GLY A 82 -20.60 -3.73 -12.86
CA GLY A 82 -21.62 -3.90 -11.83
C GLY A 82 -21.07 -4.60 -10.58
N THR A 83 -20.42 -5.75 -10.75
CA THR A 83 -19.79 -6.49 -9.66
C THR A 83 -18.70 -5.66 -8.97
N ARG A 84 -17.85 -4.97 -9.73
CA ARG A 84 -16.80 -4.12 -9.14
C ARG A 84 -17.38 -2.95 -8.35
N LEU A 85 -18.50 -2.38 -8.78
CA LEU A 85 -19.16 -1.28 -8.06
C LEU A 85 -19.73 -1.76 -6.72
N THR A 86 -20.33 -2.94 -6.67
CA THR A 86 -20.87 -3.52 -5.42
C THR A 86 -19.74 -3.89 -4.47
N THR A 87 -18.70 -4.58 -4.96
CA THR A 87 -17.51 -4.91 -4.17
C THR A 87 -16.79 -3.66 -3.70
N TRP A 88 -16.61 -2.65 -4.55
CA TRP A 88 -15.99 -1.37 -4.18
C TRP A 88 -16.76 -0.65 -3.08
N SER A 89 -18.09 -0.62 -3.16
CA SER A 89 -18.94 0.03 -2.16
C SER A 89 -18.78 -0.63 -0.79
N PHE A 90 -18.82 -1.97 -0.77
CA PHE A 90 -18.63 -2.75 0.45
C PHE A 90 -17.22 -2.58 1.02
N VAL A 91 -16.17 -2.75 0.21
CA VAL A 91 -14.77 -2.64 0.65
C VAL A 91 -14.43 -1.21 1.07
N THR A 92 -15.00 -0.19 0.42
CA THR A 92 -14.80 1.21 0.81
C THR A 92 -15.42 1.49 2.18
N ALA A 93 -16.68 1.09 2.39
CA ALA A 93 -17.36 1.31 3.66
C ALA A 93 -16.76 0.45 4.79
N ALA A 94 -16.67 -0.86 4.61
CA ALA A 94 -16.16 -1.79 5.61
C ALA A 94 -14.65 -1.60 5.83
N GLY A 95 -13.86 -1.51 4.77
CA GLY A 95 -12.41 -1.30 4.86
C GLY A 95 -12.07 0.08 5.44
N GLY A 96 -12.80 1.12 5.06
CA GLY A 96 -12.58 2.46 5.58
C GLY A 96 -12.93 2.63 7.06
N LEU A 97 -13.92 1.88 7.56
CA LEU A 97 -14.38 1.99 8.95
C LEU A 97 -13.77 0.93 9.89
N LEU A 98 -13.52 -0.28 9.39
CA LEU A 98 -13.20 -1.47 10.19
C LEU A 98 -11.81 -2.05 9.93
N SER A 99 -11.03 -1.53 8.98
CA SER A 99 -9.66 -2.02 8.74
C SER A 99 -8.68 -1.53 9.82
N PHE A 100 -8.78 -2.07 11.03
CA PHE A 100 -7.91 -1.68 12.16
C PHE A 100 -6.40 -1.72 11.85
N PRO A 101 -5.86 -2.65 11.04
CA PRO A 101 -4.45 -2.60 10.62
C PRO A 101 -4.09 -1.35 9.81
N ALA A 102 -4.97 -0.92 8.89
CA ALA A 102 -4.79 0.33 8.17
C ALA A 102 -4.87 1.52 9.12
N HIS A 103 -5.84 1.54 10.04
CA HIS A 103 -5.96 2.60 11.05
C HIS A 103 -4.70 2.70 11.93
N LEU A 104 -4.13 1.56 12.35
CA LEU A 104 -2.87 1.51 13.09
C LEU A 104 -1.75 2.22 12.31
N MET A 105 -1.54 1.83 11.05
CA MET A 105 -0.50 2.45 10.20
C MET A 105 -0.74 3.95 10.00
N MET A 106 -1.99 4.36 9.79
CA MET A 106 -2.35 5.77 9.60
C MET A 106 -2.14 6.60 10.87
N LEU A 107 -2.48 6.07 12.05
CA LEU A 107 -2.24 6.73 13.33
C LEU A 107 -0.75 6.85 13.64
N LEU A 108 0.04 5.81 13.36
CA LEU A 108 1.50 5.87 13.45
C LEU A 108 2.08 6.90 12.46
N GLY A 109 1.53 6.97 11.25
CA GLY A 109 1.86 8.01 10.26
C GLY A 109 1.55 9.41 10.76
N PHE A 110 0.39 9.61 11.39
CA PHE A 110 0.00 10.88 12.02
C PHE A 110 0.99 11.32 13.09
N TRP A 111 1.33 10.40 13.99
CA TRP A 111 2.31 10.62 15.05
C TRP A 111 3.70 10.93 14.47
N ALA A 112 4.15 10.17 13.47
CA ALA A 112 5.43 10.37 12.83
C ALA A 112 5.53 11.71 12.09
N ALA A 113 4.45 12.12 11.41
CA ALA A 113 4.37 13.40 10.70
C ALA A 113 4.42 14.59 11.66
N ARG A 114 3.74 14.52 12.82
CA ARG A 114 3.81 15.57 13.85
C ARG A 114 5.21 15.79 14.39
N ARG A 115 5.98 14.72 14.52
CA ARG A 115 7.38 14.75 14.96
C ARG A 115 8.38 14.97 13.84
N ARG A 116 7.89 15.09 12.60
CA ARG A 116 8.70 15.28 11.40
C ARG A 116 9.77 14.20 11.23
N ILE A 117 9.45 12.95 11.58
CA ILE A 117 10.43 11.84 11.60
C ILE A 117 11.02 11.60 10.21
N LEU A 118 10.18 11.71 9.17
CA LEU A 118 10.58 11.45 7.79
C LEU A 118 11.30 12.67 7.17
N GLU A 119 10.99 13.87 7.64
CA GLU A 119 11.59 15.13 7.17
C GLU A 119 12.91 15.46 7.89
N ARG A 120 13.07 15.02 9.14
CA ARG A 120 14.30 15.20 9.96
C ARG A 120 14.94 13.84 10.30
N PRO A 121 15.26 12.99 9.32
CA PRO A 121 15.70 11.61 9.58
C PRO A 121 17.01 11.53 10.38
N ARG A 122 17.86 12.58 10.33
CA ARG A 122 19.12 12.67 11.09
C ARG A 122 18.91 12.51 12.60
N GLU A 123 17.79 12.99 13.13
CA GLU A 123 17.48 12.93 14.56
C GLU A 123 16.93 11.57 15.00
N PHE A 124 16.46 10.77 14.04
CA PHE A 124 15.76 9.51 14.31
C PHE A 124 16.45 8.29 13.68
N LEU A 125 17.74 8.39 13.34
CA LEU A 125 18.48 7.30 12.69
C LEU A 125 18.42 5.96 13.45
N PRO A 126 18.59 5.89 14.79
CA PRO A 126 18.49 4.62 15.51
C PRO A 126 17.10 4.00 15.42
N LEU A 127 16.05 4.83 15.53
CA LEU A 127 14.66 4.40 15.40
C LEU A 127 14.40 3.86 13.99
N LEU A 128 14.73 4.64 12.96
CA LEU A 128 14.54 4.26 11.56
C LEU A 128 15.28 2.97 11.21
N ARG A 129 16.52 2.79 11.70
CA ARG A 129 17.29 1.55 11.47
C ARG A 129 16.64 0.35 12.12
N ARG A 130 16.22 0.47 13.39
CA ARG A 130 15.52 -0.62 14.10
C ARG A 130 14.20 -0.97 13.42
N THR A 131 13.40 0.04 13.07
CA THR A 131 12.14 -0.17 12.35
C THR A 131 12.35 -0.84 10.99
N ALA A 132 13.37 -0.41 10.24
CA ALA A 132 13.71 -1.02 8.95
C ALA A 132 14.11 -2.49 9.12
N VAL A 133 15.04 -2.80 10.03
CA VAL A 133 15.51 -4.17 10.25
C VAL A 133 14.39 -5.06 10.77
N VAL A 134 13.68 -4.66 11.83
CA VAL A 134 12.62 -5.48 12.43
C VAL A 134 11.46 -5.65 11.47
N GLY A 135 10.98 -4.56 10.86
CA GLY A 135 9.83 -4.58 9.97
C GLY A 135 10.08 -5.43 8.72
N VAL A 136 11.20 -5.18 8.01
CA VAL A 136 11.55 -5.94 6.80
C VAL A 136 11.78 -7.41 7.15
N THR A 137 12.54 -7.71 8.21
CA THR A 137 12.79 -9.11 8.61
C THR A 137 11.49 -9.83 8.94
N LEU A 138 10.60 -9.24 9.74
CA LEU A 138 9.32 -9.87 10.09
C LEU A 138 8.43 -10.09 8.86
N GLY A 139 8.32 -9.08 7.99
CA GLY A 139 7.52 -9.18 6.76
C GLY A 139 8.01 -10.28 5.82
N TRP A 140 9.31 -10.41 5.64
CA TRP A 140 9.89 -11.47 4.80
C TRP A 140 9.86 -12.85 5.46
N LEU A 141 10.21 -12.95 6.75
CA LEU A 141 10.32 -14.23 7.45
C LEU A 141 8.98 -14.97 7.54
N THR A 142 7.89 -14.22 7.68
CA THR A 142 6.53 -14.79 7.74
C THR A 142 5.90 -15.05 6.38
N GLY A 143 6.30 -14.32 5.33
CA GLY A 143 5.88 -14.60 3.95
C GLY A 143 6.70 -15.72 3.27
N LEU A 144 7.91 -15.98 3.74
CA LEU A 144 8.80 -17.00 3.18
C LEU A 144 8.19 -18.42 3.21
N PRO A 145 7.55 -18.90 4.30
CA PRO A 145 6.84 -20.18 4.31
C PRO A 145 5.83 -20.33 3.18
N SER A 146 4.95 -19.35 3.01
CA SER A 146 3.94 -19.34 1.95
C SER A 146 4.57 -19.31 0.56
N ALA A 147 5.66 -18.54 0.38
CA ALA A 147 6.39 -18.49 -0.89
C ALA A 147 7.04 -19.83 -1.22
N LEU A 148 7.68 -20.49 -0.25
CA LEU A 148 8.29 -21.82 -0.42
C LEU A 148 7.24 -22.89 -0.71
N ALA A 149 6.10 -22.84 -0.03
CA ALA A 149 4.96 -23.71 -0.33
C ALA A 149 4.41 -23.49 -1.74
N HIS A 150 4.30 -22.24 -2.17
CA HIS A 150 3.81 -21.90 -3.51
C HIS A 150 4.69 -22.44 -4.65
N VAL A 151 6.01 -22.49 -4.46
CA VAL A 151 6.95 -23.07 -5.44
C VAL A 151 7.22 -24.57 -5.23
N GLY A 152 6.53 -25.21 -4.29
CA GLY A 152 6.66 -26.65 -4.02
C GLY A 152 7.94 -27.06 -3.27
N LEU A 153 8.69 -26.09 -2.71
CA LEU A 153 9.91 -26.36 -1.95
C LEU A 153 9.66 -26.70 -0.47
N TRP A 154 8.44 -26.46 0.03
CA TRP A 154 8.04 -26.85 1.38
C TRP A 154 6.60 -27.36 1.38
N THR A 155 6.40 -28.59 1.85
CA THR A 155 5.08 -29.17 2.06
C THR A 155 4.46 -28.68 3.36
N VAL A 156 3.34 -27.97 3.27
CA VAL A 156 2.56 -27.44 4.39
C VAL A 156 1.09 -27.81 4.15
N PRO A 157 0.26 -28.01 5.20
CA PRO A 157 -1.18 -28.22 5.01
C PRO A 157 -1.80 -27.13 4.13
N ALA A 158 -2.64 -27.53 3.18
CA ALA A 158 -3.24 -26.59 2.22
C ALA A 158 -4.09 -25.52 2.93
N ASP A 159 -4.76 -25.90 4.03
CA ASP A 159 -5.56 -24.99 4.86
C ASP A 159 -4.71 -23.89 5.50
N ALA A 160 -3.44 -24.16 5.79
CA ALA A 160 -2.55 -23.19 6.43
C ALA A 160 -2.20 -22.00 5.52
N VAL A 161 -2.17 -22.22 4.21
CA VAL A 161 -1.86 -21.20 3.19
C VAL A 161 -3.10 -20.62 2.51
N ALA A 162 -4.27 -21.25 2.72
CA ALA A 162 -5.56 -20.77 2.24
C ALA A 162 -5.98 -19.46 2.93
N GLU A 163 -7.02 -18.81 2.39
CA GLU A 163 -7.61 -17.61 3.00
C GLU A 163 -8.06 -17.91 4.45
N GLY A 164 -7.64 -17.09 5.40
CA GLY A 164 -7.89 -17.32 6.83
C GLY A 164 -7.02 -18.42 7.48
N GLY A 165 -6.12 -19.05 6.71
CA GLY A 165 -5.12 -20.00 7.20
C GLY A 165 -4.07 -19.37 8.10
N ALA A 166 -3.40 -20.18 8.92
CA ALA A 166 -2.43 -19.69 9.90
C ALA A 166 -1.26 -18.92 9.25
N LEU A 167 -0.69 -19.43 8.16
CA LEU A 167 0.41 -18.74 7.47
C LEU A 167 -0.07 -17.50 6.71
N ALA A 168 -1.26 -17.56 6.10
CA ALA A 168 -1.86 -16.40 5.43
C ALA A 168 -2.09 -15.25 6.43
N LEU A 169 -2.72 -15.53 7.58
CA LEU A 169 -2.97 -14.53 8.62
C LEU A 169 -1.67 -13.93 9.18
N LEU A 170 -0.65 -14.76 9.41
CA LEU A 170 0.66 -14.29 9.87
C LEU A 170 1.28 -13.35 8.83
N GLN A 171 1.37 -13.78 7.56
CA GLN A 171 1.95 -13.02 6.46
C GLN A 171 1.22 -11.68 6.21
N GLU A 172 -0.11 -11.69 6.20
CA GLU A 172 -0.90 -10.46 6.00
C GLU A 172 -0.66 -9.44 7.12
N SER A 173 -0.56 -9.92 8.36
CA SER A 173 -0.46 -9.07 9.54
C SER A 173 0.94 -8.48 9.72
N THR A 174 1.98 -9.29 9.56
CA THR A 174 3.37 -8.82 9.56
C THR A 174 3.72 -8.06 8.27
N GLY A 175 2.97 -8.27 7.19
CA GLY A 175 3.10 -7.49 5.95
C GLY A 175 2.97 -5.99 6.18
N TRP A 176 2.08 -5.56 7.10
CA TRP A 176 1.98 -4.16 7.53
C TRP A 176 3.26 -3.65 8.22
N LEU A 177 3.87 -4.49 9.07
CA LEU A 177 5.16 -4.19 9.70
C LEU A 177 6.28 -4.13 8.66
N GLY A 178 6.23 -5.01 7.64
CA GLY A 178 7.09 -4.95 6.45
C GLY A 178 6.97 -3.62 5.72
N GLY A 179 5.73 -3.15 5.49
CA GLY A 179 5.45 -1.82 4.95
C GLY A 179 6.06 -0.69 5.76
N LEU A 180 5.89 -0.70 7.09
CA LEU A 180 6.52 0.27 7.99
C LEU A 180 8.07 0.20 7.92
N GLY A 181 8.62 -1.01 7.82
CA GLY A 181 10.04 -1.26 7.60
C GLY A 181 10.54 -0.65 6.28
N TYR A 182 9.78 -0.80 5.19
CA TYR A 182 10.11 -0.18 3.90
C TYR A 182 10.04 1.34 3.95
N VAL A 183 9.07 1.93 4.64
CA VAL A 183 9.02 3.40 4.86
C VAL A 183 10.29 3.88 5.56
N ALA A 184 10.70 3.19 6.63
CA ALA A 184 11.91 3.54 7.37
C ALA A 184 13.19 3.34 6.52
N LEU A 185 13.27 2.23 5.77
CA LEU A 185 14.38 1.93 4.86
C LEU A 185 14.50 2.98 3.75
N PHE A 186 13.42 3.32 3.08
CA PHE A 186 13.42 4.33 2.03
C PHE A 186 13.71 5.73 2.57
N THR A 187 13.31 6.02 3.80
CA THR A 187 13.68 7.26 4.49
C THR A 187 15.19 7.34 4.72
N LEU A 188 15.81 6.26 5.21
CA LEU A 188 17.27 6.17 5.36
C LEU A 188 18.00 6.27 4.02
N LEU A 189 17.47 5.62 2.97
CA LEU A 189 18.03 5.67 1.63
C LEU A 189 17.94 7.09 1.06
N ALA A 190 16.78 7.74 1.16
CA ALA A 190 16.58 9.12 0.73
C ALA A 190 17.51 10.08 1.48
N HIS A 191 17.66 9.89 2.79
CA HIS A 191 18.59 10.65 3.61
C HIS A 191 20.04 10.49 3.11
N ARG A 192 20.48 9.26 2.85
CA ARG A 192 21.82 8.97 2.33
C ARG A 192 22.05 9.58 0.95
N ILE A 193 21.04 9.51 0.06
CA ILE A 193 21.11 10.09 -1.29
C ILE A 193 21.21 11.62 -1.22
N ALA A 194 20.40 12.26 -0.37
CA ALA A 194 20.39 13.69 -0.18
C ALA A 194 21.69 14.23 0.43
N ALA A 195 22.38 13.42 1.24
CA ALA A 195 23.68 13.78 1.82
C ALA A 195 24.86 13.70 0.83
N ARG A 196 24.67 13.17 -0.38
CA ARG A 196 25.75 13.09 -1.39
C ARG A 196 26.01 14.47 -2.00
N PRO A 197 27.29 14.86 -2.23
CA PRO A 197 27.61 16.15 -2.87
C PRO A 197 26.95 16.34 -4.25
N ALA A 198 26.85 15.27 -5.04
CA ALA A 198 26.21 15.28 -6.35
C ALA A 198 24.66 15.35 -6.30
N GLY A 199 24.07 15.27 -5.11
CA GLY A 199 22.61 15.24 -4.92
C GLY A 199 21.94 13.97 -5.45
N PRO A 200 20.59 13.96 -5.57
CA PRO A 200 19.84 12.83 -6.07
C PRO A 200 20.09 12.61 -7.57
N GLY A 201 20.46 11.39 -7.97
CA GLY A 201 20.66 11.01 -9.38
C GLY A 201 19.36 11.01 -10.21
N ARG A 202 19.49 10.80 -11.54
CA ARG A 202 18.34 10.83 -12.47
C ARG A 202 17.22 9.85 -12.08
N ALA A 203 17.57 8.62 -11.71
CA ALA A 203 16.60 7.61 -11.28
C ALA A 203 15.82 8.06 -10.02
N ALA A 204 16.52 8.55 -8.99
CA ALA A 204 15.88 9.06 -7.78
C ALA A 204 14.93 10.23 -8.07
N ARG A 205 15.30 11.13 -8.99
CA ARG A 205 14.44 12.24 -9.42
C ARG A 205 13.22 11.76 -10.22
N ALA A 206 13.37 10.77 -11.09
CA ALA A 206 12.26 10.19 -11.84
C ALA A 206 11.26 9.46 -10.92
N LEU A 207 11.77 8.72 -9.93
CA LEU A 207 10.92 8.10 -8.89
C LEU A 207 10.20 9.15 -8.05
N ALA A 208 10.90 10.23 -7.66
CA ALA A 208 10.27 11.35 -6.96
C ALA A 208 9.20 12.05 -7.83
N ALA A 209 9.42 12.15 -9.15
CA ALA A 209 8.45 12.71 -10.09
C ALA A 209 7.16 11.89 -10.16
N LEU A 210 7.26 10.56 -10.16
CA LEU A 210 6.09 9.67 -10.04
C LEU A 210 5.42 9.82 -8.68
N GLY A 211 6.19 9.89 -7.59
CA GLY A 211 5.65 10.12 -6.24
C GLY A 211 4.84 11.41 -6.10
N LYS A 212 5.26 12.51 -6.76
CA LYS A 212 4.52 13.78 -6.82
C LYS A 212 3.20 13.71 -7.60
N ARG A 213 2.98 12.62 -8.35
CA ARG A 213 1.84 12.37 -9.25
C ARG A 213 1.21 11.01 -8.95
N SER A 214 1.21 10.61 -7.67
CA SER A 214 0.84 9.27 -7.24
C SER A 214 -0.59 8.91 -7.61
N LEU A 215 -1.54 9.87 -7.56
CA LEU A 215 -2.92 9.64 -7.96
C LEU A 215 -3.02 9.35 -9.47
N SER A 216 -2.33 10.15 -10.30
CA SER A 216 -2.30 9.91 -11.74
C SER A 216 -1.61 8.58 -12.08
N GLY A 217 -0.53 8.24 -11.38
CA GLY A 217 0.18 6.97 -11.55
C GLY A 217 -0.71 5.76 -11.20
N TYR A 218 -1.42 5.84 -10.08
CA TYR A 218 -2.37 4.81 -9.65
C TYR A 218 -3.49 4.60 -10.65
N LEU A 219 -4.14 5.69 -11.11
CA LEU A 219 -5.20 5.59 -12.11
C LEU A 219 -4.68 5.10 -13.46
N ALA A 220 -3.46 5.49 -13.85
CA ALA A 220 -2.82 4.96 -15.06
C ALA A 220 -2.57 3.44 -14.95
N HIS A 221 -2.11 2.93 -13.81
CA HIS A 221 -1.98 1.49 -13.59
C HIS A 221 -3.33 0.78 -13.72
N SER A 222 -4.39 1.31 -13.11
CA SER A 222 -5.74 0.75 -13.23
C SER A 222 -6.23 0.72 -14.67
N LEU A 223 -6.04 1.81 -15.42
CA LEU A 223 -6.43 1.93 -16.84
C LEU A 223 -5.59 1.06 -17.78
N LEU A 224 -4.36 0.71 -17.40
CA LEU A 224 -3.50 -0.21 -18.17
C LEU A 224 -3.82 -1.67 -17.81
N PHE A 225 -3.88 -2.00 -16.52
CA PHE A 225 -4.09 -3.38 -16.08
C PHE A 225 -5.48 -3.92 -16.41
N ALA A 226 -6.53 -3.14 -16.17
CA ALA A 226 -7.89 -3.65 -16.31
C ALA A 226 -8.24 -4.15 -17.73
N PRO A 227 -8.07 -3.35 -18.81
CA PRO A 227 -8.37 -3.82 -20.17
C PRO A 227 -7.34 -4.79 -20.72
N LEU A 228 -6.09 -4.77 -20.26
CA LEU A 228 -5.08 -5.71 -20.76
C LEU A 228 -5.24 -7.10 -20.15
N LEU A 229 -5.60 -7.19 -18.85
CA LEU A 229 -5.60 -8.45 -18.11
C LEU A 229 -6.98 -9.12 -18.00
N ALA A 230 -8.07 -8.35 -17.97
CA ALA A 230 -9.42 -8.92 -17.78
C ALA A 230 -9.99 -9.54 -19.06
N ALA A 231 -10.89 -10.52 -18.89
CA ALA A 231 -11.54 -11.26 -19.97
C ALA A 231 -12.40 -10.38 -20.89
N TRP A 232 -13.03 -9.31 -20.36
CA TRP A 232 -13.76 -8.33 -21.18
C TRP A 232 -12.85 -7.47 -22.07
N GLY A 233 -11.54 -7.48 -21.84
CA GLY A 233 -10.54 -6.75 -22.62
C GLY A 233 -9.72 -7.68 -23.51
N LEU A 234 -8.38 -7.66 -23.37
CA LEU A 234 -7.47 -8.54 -24.10
C LEU A 234 -7.29 -9.92 -23.46
N GLY A 235 -7.75 -10.12 -22.21
CA GLY A 235 -7.68 -11.41 -21.53
C GLY A 235 -6.27 -11.94 -21.24
N LEU A 236 -5.22 -11.10 -21.32
CA LEU A 236 -3.83 -11.56 -21.16
C LEU A 236 -3.57 -12.18 -19.78
N GLY A 237 -4.37 -11.82 -18.77
CA GLY A 237 -4.24 -12.37 -17.42
C GLY A 237 -4.38 -13.89 -17.35
N ALA A 238 -5.15 -14.50 -18.27
CA ALA A 238 -5.33 -15.94 -18.34
C ALA A 238 -4.09 -16.70 -18.85
N HIS A 239 -3.16 -15.99 -19.51
CA HIS A 239 -1.99 -16.59 -20.16
C HIS A 239 -0.66 -16.27 -19.46
N LEU A 240 -0.69 -15.44 -18.42
CA LEU A 240 0.50 -15.00 -17.70
C LEU A 240 0.66 -15.80 -16.40
N GLY A 241 1.78 -16.51 -16.26
CA GLY A 241 2.20 -17.08 -14.98
C GLY A 241 2.78 -16.00 -14.04
N SER A 242 3.13 -16.39 -12.80
CA SER A 242 3.59 -15.47 -11.75
C SER A 242 4.79 -14.61 -12.17
N ALA A 243 5.80 -15.20 -12.82
CA ALA A 243 7.01 -14.49 -13.25
C ALA A 243 6.72 -13.49 -14.39
N THR A 244 5.96 -13.90 -15.40
CA THR A 244 5.59 -13.03 -16.53
C THR A 244 4.62 -11.93 -16.10
N MET A 245 3.74 -12.20 -15.13
CA MET A 245 2.87 -11.19 -14.53
C MET A 245 3.68 -10.13 -13.77
N ALA A 246 4.70 -10.55 -13.01
CA ALA A 246 5.60 -9.64 -12.32
C ALA A 246 6.38 -8.76 -13.31
N LEU A 247 6.90 -9.34 -14.40
CA LEU A 247 7.58 -8.59 -15.45
C LEU A 247 6.65 -7.57 -16.11
N PHE A 248 5.42 -7.97 -16.43
CA PHE A 248 4.41 -7.08 -17.00
C PHE A 248 4.09 -5.91 -16.06
N ALA A 249 3.89 -6.19 -14.76
CA ALA A 249 3.66 -5.15 -13.76
C ALA A 249 4.84 -4.17 -13.62
N VAL A 250 6.08 -4.69 -13.63
CA VAL A 250 7.29 -3.85 -13.64
C VAL A 250 7.37 -3.00 -14.91
N GLY A 251 7.03 -3.56 -16.07
CA GLY A 251 6.99 -2.82 -17.34
C GLY A 251 6.00 -1.65 -17.29
N VAL A 252 4.78 -1.91 -16.83
CA VAL A 252 3.75 -0.86 -16.62
C VAL A 252 4.24 0.19 -15.63
N TRP A 253 4.84 -0.21 -14.52
CA TRP A 253 5.42 0.71 -13.55
C TRP A 253 6.51 1.59 -14.17
N LEU A 254 7.46 1.02 -14.92
CA LEU A 254 8.51 1.77 -15.61
C LEU A 254 7.94 2.78 -16.62
N VAL A 255 6.92 2.40 -17.39
CA VAL A 255 6.22 3.33 -18.31
C VAL A 255 5.67 4.53 -17.54
N THR A 256 5.02 4.30 -16.39
CA THR A 256 4.52 5.39 -15.56
C THR A 256 5.62 6.25 -14.94
N VAL A 257 6.77 5.67 -14.56
CA VAL A 257 7.95 6.43 -14.09
C VAL A 257 8.48 7.34 -15.19
N VAL A 258 8.62 6.83 -16.42
CA VAL A 258 9.09 7.62 -17.57
C VAL A 258 8.11 8.74 -17.91
N ALA A 259 6.81 8.43 -17.94
CA ALA A 259 5.78 9.44 -18.18
C ALA A 259 5.80 10.54 -17.11
N ALA A 260 5.96 10.17 -15.83
CA ALA A 260 6.05 11.14 -14.74
C ALA A 260 7.32 12.00 -14.80
N ASP A 261 8.47 11.43 -15.16
CA ASP A 261 9.72 12.19 -15.39
C ASP A 261 9.57 13.16 -16.57
N ALA A 262 8.90 12.76 -17.65
CA ALA A 262 8.62 13.63 -18.78
C ALA A 262 7.72 14.83 -18.39
N LEU A 263 6.67 14.59 -17.59
CA LEU A 263 5.83 15.65 -17.04
C LEU A 263 6.60 16.57 -16.09
N GLU A 264 7.48 16.02 -15.26
CA GLU A 264 8.34 16.79 -14.35
C GLU A 264 9.27 17.73 -15.12
N ARG A 265 9.91 17.25 -16.19
CA ARG A 265 10.76 18.08 -17.06
C ARG A 265 10.01 19.21 -17.74
N ARG A 266 8.71 19.02 -17.99
CA ARG A 266 7.82 20.05 -18.58
C ARG A 266 7.17 20.94 -17.52
N GLY A 267 7.42 20.72 -16.23
CA GLY A 267 6.78 21.47 -15.14
C GLY A 267 5.27 21.22 -15.02
N LEU A 268 4.76 20.12 -15.57
CA LEU A 268 3.32 19.83 -15.62
C LEU A 268 2.89 18.92 -14.47
N PRO A 269 1.78 19.21 -13.76
CA PRO A 269 1.24 18.29 -12.75
C PRO A 269 0.68 17.02 -13.40
N GLY A 270 0.49 15.97 -12.61
CA GLY A 270 -0.30 14.82 -13.02
C GLY A 270 -1.76 15.25 -13.27
N PRO A 271 -2.45 14.74 -14.31
CA PRO A 271 -3.79 15.19 -14.67
C PRO A 271 -4.81 14.96 -13.54
N ALA A 272 -4.78 13.80 -12.90
CA ALA A 272 -5.69 13.49 -11.81
C ALA A 272 -5.34 14.26 -10.54
N ASP A 273 -4.04 14.43 -10.25
CA ASP A 273 -3.57 15.24 -9.13
C ASP A 273 -3.97 16.72 -9.28
N ALA A 274 -3.94 17.24 -10.51
CA ALA A 274 -4.40 18.59 -10.84
C ALA A 274 -5.92 18.73 -10.66
N LEU A 275 -6.69 17.75 -11.14
CA LEU A 275 -8.13 17.71 -10.94
C LEU A 275 -8.50 17.67 -9.46
N LEU A 276 -7.89 16.77 -8.68
CA LEU A 276 -8.14 16.66 -7.24
C LEU A 276 -7.83 17.98 -6.53
N ARG A 277 -6.68 18.61 -6.80
CA ARG A 277 -6.33 19.91 -6.21
C ARG A 277 -7.36 20.99 -6.54
N ARG A 278 -7.85 21.03 -7.78
CA ARG A 278 -8.88 21.98 -8.20
C ARG A 278 -10.23 21.73 -7.51
N LEU A 279 -10.59 20.47 -7.27
CA LEU A 279 -11.82 20.10 -6.55
C LEU A 279 -11.74 20.45 -5.06
N VAL A 280 -10.59 20.20 -4.42
CA VAL A 280 -10.41 20.44 -2.98
C VAL A 280 -10.21 21.92 -2.65
N TYR A 281 -9.37 22.63 -3.42
CA TYR A 281 -8.97 24.01 -3.10
C TYR A 281 -9.69 25.08 -3.95
N GLY A 282 -10.54 24.67 -4.90
CA GLY A 282 -11.17 25.58 -5.85
C GLY A 282 -10.20 26.14 -6.91
N ARG A 283 -10.69 27.04 -7.77
CA ARG A 283 -9.92 27.64 -8.88
C ARG A 283 -8.94 28.75 -8.46
N GLY A 284 -8.81 29.06 -7.16
CA GLY A 284 -8.44 30.41 -6.70
C GLY A 284 -7.08 30.64 -6.03
N ARG A 285 -6.15 29.67 -5.95
CA ARG A 285 -4.80 29.97 -5.42
C ARG A 285 -3.70 29.49 -6.36
N PRO A 286 -3.10 30.40 -7.16
CA PRO A 286 -1.79 30.15 -7.74
C PRO A 286 -0.82 29.82 -6.59
N ALA A 287 -0.05 28.75 -6.74
CA ALA A 287 1.02 28.47 -5.80
C ALA A 287 1.97 29.66 -5.79
N ALA A 288 2.19 30.26 -4.60
CA ALA A 288 3.30 31.18 -4.42
C ALA A 288 4.58 30.45 -4.85
N ARG A 289 5.27 30.99 -5.84
CA ARG A 289 6.61 30.52 -6.23
C ARG A 289 7.51 30.63 -4.98
N PRO A 290 8.12 29.55 -4.49
CA PRO A 290 9.14 29.68 -3.47
C PRO A 290 10.35 30.36 -4.12
N GLY A 291 10.58 31.64 -3.82
CA GLY A 291 11.77 32.36 -4.29
C GLY A 291 11.64 33.83 -4.66
N GLN A 292 10.66 34.58 -4.14
CA GLN A 292 10.81 36.06 -4.10
C GLN A 292 10.76 36.50 -2.64
N GLY A 293 11.95 36.64 -2.05
CA GLY A 293 12.13 37.39 -0.82
C GLY A 293 11.76 38.84 -1.08
N SER A 294 10.88 39.38 -0.25
CA SER A 294 10.73 40.82 -0.12
C SER A 294 11.59 41.23 1.07
N THR A 295 12.76 41.78 0.76
CA THR A 295 13.43 42.74 1.63
C THR A 295 12.59 44.00 1.66
N VAL A 296 11.95 44.29 2.80
CA VAL A 296 11.89 45.62 3.45
C VAL A 296 11.77 45.36 4.95
#